data_AF-A0A3A9EWD4-F1
#
_entry.id   AF-A0A3A9EWD4-F1
#
_cell.length_a   1.000
_cell.length_b   1.000
_cell.length_c   1.000
_cell.angle_alpha   90.00
_cell.angle_beta   90.00
_cell.angle_gamma   90.00
#
_symmetry.space_group_name_H-M   'P 1'
#
loop_
_entity.id
_entity.type
_entity.pdbx_description
1 polymer ?
#
loop_
_entity_poly.entity_id
_entity_poly.type
_entity_poly.pdbx_seq_one_letter_code
_entity_poly.pdbx_strand_id
1 'polypeptide(L)'
;MIFHTPFEINMKEDLRFSSFIKKENKKLLDGEYKEQGEFWKKELENISAPEFIKEFSQMDRDRKNLIGSEVQISIPENLVEKMEERAKELEVSEFMFQTAIYMAGIMKCTGSRNFAISSPFTYRPEKKDEEAIGCYIYNTPLFCKKKDSDSFKSLVNEVKNDTFRGYMNIGYPNNFMIREQAIHSLSEKTIFDYTFIYDVHEEHGCQDIIGKKDWDFCVYPGEITVIYEKIGKNAFLRIQYRKESFSQHYMKNFGKRLVGIMEQVCEFPDIFIKDMDIFLPGEREHLWEWERERAPFFH
;
A
#
# COMPACT_ATOMS: atom_id res chain seq x y z
N MET A 1 12.78 -34.86 -0.19
CA MET A 1 12.07 -35.08 1.09
C MET A 1 10.59 -34.90 0.81
N ILE A 2 9.84 -36.00 0.73
CA ILE A 2 8.39 -35.95 0.54
C ILE A 2 7.82 -35.74 1.93
N PHE A 3 7.21 -34.59 2.19
CA PHE A 3 6.50 -34.35 3.45
C PHE A 3 5.22 -35.19 3.41
N HIS A 4 5.21 -36.31 4.13
CA HIS A 4 3.96 -37.02 4.43
C HIS A 4 3.15 -36.13 5.37
N THR A 5 2.01 -35.62 4.90
CA THR A 5 0.99 -35.00 5.75
C THR A 5 0.39 -36.09 6.64
N PRO A 6 0.49 -35.99 7.98
CA PRO A 6 0.13 -37.09 8.90
C PRO A 6 -1.38 -37.24 9.15
N PHE A 7 -2.23 -36.66 8.30
CA PHE A 7 -3.69 -36.73 8.43
C PHE A 7 -4.36 -36.81 7.05
N GLU A 8 -5.39 -37.65 6.92
CA GLU A 8 -6.29 -37.66 5.76
C GLU A 8 -7.13 -36.38 5.77
N ILE A 9 -6.85 -35.45 4.84
CA ILE A 9 -7.70 -34.29 4.63
C ILE A 9 -8.84 -34.70 3.69
N ASN A 10 -9.98 -35.08 4.25
CA ASN A 10 -11.23 -35.21 3.48
C ASN A 10 -11.74 -33.81 3.14
N MET A 11 -11.27 -33.25 2.02
CA MET A 11 -11.80 -32.00 1.49
C MET A 11 -13.14 -32.26 0.78
N LYS A 12 -14.22 -31.68 1.31
CA LYS A 12 -15.46 -31.53 0.53
C LYS A 12 -15.20 -30.54 -0.59
N GLU A 13 -15.60 -30.87 -1.81
CA GLU A 13 -15.46 -29.96 -2.95
C GLU A 13 -16.29 -28.69 -2.70
N ASP A 14 -15.62 -27.54 -2.61
CA ASP A 14 -16.25 -26.23 -2.46
C ASP A 14 -16.34 -25.52 -3.81
N LEU A 15 -17.51 -25.58 -4.44
CA LEU A 15 -17.74 -25.00 -5.75
C LEU A 15 -18.05 -23.50 -5.71
N ARG A 16 -18.10 -22.86 -4.54
CA ARG A 16 -18.52 -21.46 -4.39
C ARG A 16 -17.63 -20.51 -5.19
N PHE A 17 -16.31 -20.62 -5.05
CA PHE A 17 -15.37 -19.78 -5.80
C PHE A 17 -15.48 -19.98 -7.32
N SER A 18 -15.55 -21.24 -7.78
CA SER A 18 -15.71 -21.52 -9.21
C SER A 18 -17.03 -20.97 -9.79
N SER A 19 -18.09 -20.98 -8.97
CA SER A 19 -19.41 -20.44 -9.34
C SER A 19 -19.39 -18.92 -9.39
N PHE A 20 -18.72 -18.29 -8.43
CA PHE A 20 -18.45 -16.84 -8.42
C PHE A 20 -17.72 -16.41 -9.70
N ILE A 21 -16.60 -17.06 -10.05
CA ILE A 21 -15.85 -16.73 -11.27
C ILE A 21 -16.68 -16.90 -12.55
N LYS A 22 -17.50 -17.96 -12.64
CA LYS A 22 -18.43 -18.14 -13.78
C LYS A 22 -19.41 -16.98 -13.91
N LYS A 23 -19.95 -16.49 -12.78
CA LYS A 23 -20.88 -15.35 -12.75
C LYS A 23 -20.18 -14.06 -13.19
N GLU A 24 -19.00 -13.79 -12.65
CA GLU A 24 -18.22 -12.59 -12.97
C GLU A 24 -17.78 -12.56 -14.45
N ASN A 25 -17.36 -13.69 -15.01
CA ASN A 25 -17.07 -13.80 -16.44
C ASN A 25 -18.29 -13.55 -17.31
N LYS A 26 -19.47 -14.05 -16.89
CA LYS A 26 -20.72 -13.80 -17.61
C LYS A 26 -21.07 -12.31 -17.61
N LYS A 27 -21.04 -11.65 -16.45
CA LYS A 27 -21.27 -10.19 -16.33
C LYS A 27 -20.36 -9.39 -17.27
N LEU A 28 -19.08 -9.77 -17.34
CA LEU A 28 -18.11 -9.14 -18.21
C LEU A 28 -18.48 -9.30 -19.69
N LEU A 29 -18.86 -10.50 -20.12
CA LEU A 29 -19.27 -10.79 -21.50
C LEU A 29 -20.58 -10.10 -21.88
N ASP A 30 -21.52 -10.01 -20.93
CA ASP A 30 -22.83 -9.38 -21.11
C ASP A 30 -22.73 -7.83 -21.06
N GLY A 31 -21.54 -7.27 -20.82
CA GLY A 31 -21.27 -5.84 -20.81
C GLY A 31 -21.74 -5.12 -19.54
N GLU A 32 -22.06 -5.86 -18.47
CA GLU A 32 -22.52 -5.29 -17.19
C GLU A 32 -21.46 -4.42 -16.51
N TYR A 33 -20.20 -4.56 -16.90
CA TYR A 33 -19.07 -3.76 -16.41
C TYR A 33 -18.77 -2.49 -17.20
N LYS A 34 -19.65 -2.10 -18.13
CA LYS A 34 -19.39 -0.97 -19.04
C LYS A 34 -19.15 0.35 -18.28
N GLU A 35 -20.00 0.66 -17.32
CA GLU A 35 -19.91 1.92 -16.56
C GLU A 35 -18.64 1.96 -15.70
N GLN A 36 -18.29 0.87 -15.01
CA GLN A 36 -17.07 0.77 -14.22
C GLN A 36 -15.83 0.83 -15.12
N GLY A 37 -15.88 0.20 -16.30
CA GLY A 37 -14.81 0.27 -17.29
C GLY A 37 -14.56 1.69 -17.80
N GLU A 38 -15.62 2.42 -18.14
CA GLU A 38 -15.53 3.83 -18.55
C GLU A 38 -15.02 4.73 -17.42
N PHE A 39 -15.48 4.48 -16.19
CA PHE A 39 -14.98 5.17 -14.99
C PHE A 39 -13.48 4.96 -14.80
N TRP A 40 -13.00 3.72 -14.75
CA TRP A 40 -11.59 3.42 -14.52
C TRP A 40 -10.70 3.89 -15.66
N LYS A 41 -11.16 3.77 -16.91
CA LYS A 41 -10.45 4.33 -18.06
C LYS A 41 -10.20 5.83 -17.90
N LYS A 42 -11.22 6.59 -17.50
CA LYS A 42 -11.10 8.03 -17.26
C LYS A 42 -10.19 8.35 -16.07
N GLU A 43 -10.34 7.64 -14.95
CA GLU A 43 -9.57 7.95 -13.75
C GLU A 43 -8.08 7.60 -13.88
N LEU A 44 -7.75 6.56 -14.66
CA LEU A 44 -6.37 6.12 -14.90
C LEU A 44 -5.68 6.90 -16.03
N GLU A 45 -6.40 7.77 -16.72
CA GLU A 45 -5.83 8.61 -17.76
C GLU A 45 -4.77 9.58 -17.16
N ASN A 46 -3.57 9.58 -17.74
CA ASN A 46 -2.44 10.40 -17.29
C ASN A 46 -2.02 10.15 -15.82
N ILE A 47 -2.35 8.98 -15.26
CA ILE A 47 -1.89 8.56 -13.94
C ILE A 47 -0.66 7.66 -14.08
N SER A 48 0.36 7.99 -13.29
CA SER A 48 1.59 7.21 -13.19
C SER A 48 1.68 6.52 -11.82
N ALA A 49 2.46 5.44 -11.77
CA ALA A 49 2.93 4.90 -10.50
C ALA A 49 4.01 5.83 -9.92
N PRO A 50 4.15 5.95 -8.59
CA PRO A 50 5.20 6.78 -8.00
C PRO A 50 6.60 6.28 -8.39
N GLU A 51 7.59 7.19 -8.38
CA GLU A 51 8.96 6.86 -8.76
C GLU A 51 9.93 7.01 -7.58
N PHE A 52 10.11 5.93 -6.83
CA PHE A 52 11.22 5.85 -5.87
C PHE A 52 12.56 5.73 -6.59
N ILE A 53 13.57 6.41 -6.04
CA ILE A 53 14.96 6.25 -6.45
C ILE A 53 15.41 4.85 -6.03
N LYS A 54 15.75 4.01 -7.01
CA LYS A 54 16.26 2.65 -6.78
C LYS A 54 17.76 2.72 -6.44
N GLU A 55 18.19 1.91 -5.49
CA GLU A 55 19.60 1.86 -5.06
C GLU A 55 20.46 0.97 -5.96
N PHE A 56 19.83 0.00 -6.63
CA PHE A 56 20.51 -0.97 -7.49
C PHE A 56 20.11 -0.78 -8.96
N SER A 57 21.04 -1.14 -9.85
CA SER A 57 20.89 -0.88 -11.28
C SER A 57 19.90 -1.84 -11.95
N GLN A 58 19.48 -1.51 -13.18
CA GLN A 58 18.65 -2.42 -13.97
C GLN A 58 19.36 -3.72 -14.37
N MET A 59 20.70 -3.73 -14.39
CA MET A 59 21.50 -4.91 -14.75
C MET A 59 21.52 -5.96 -13.62
N ASP A 60 21.27 -5.54 -12.38
CA ASP A 60 21.24 -6.41 -11.20
C ASP A 60 19.88 -7.10 -11.00
N ARG A 61 18.87 -6.76 -11.83
CA ARG A 61 17.52 -7.32 -11.78
C ARG A 61 17.45 -8.64 -12.53
N ASP A 62 17.75 -9.74 -11.86
CA ASP A 62 17.43 -11.05 -12.39
C ASP A 62 15.90 -11.24 -12.34
N ARG A 63 15.21 -10.99 -13.47
CA ARG A 63 13.73 -10.96 -13.60
C ARG A 63 13.01 -12.26 -13.17
N LYS A 64 13.75 -13.29 -12.78
CA LYS A 64 13.25 -14.61 -12.36
C LYS A 64 13.07 -14.75 -10.85
N ASN A 65 13.67 -13.88 -10.03
CA ASN A 65 13.49 -13.95 -8.58
C ASN A 65 12.30 -13.09 -8.16
N LEU A 66 11.21 -13.74 -7.76
CA LEU A 66 10.00 -13.08 -7.25
C LEU A 66 10.06 -12.90 -5.72
N ILE A 67 11.13 -13.34 -5.08
CA ILE A 67 11.28 -13.33 -3.63
C ILE A 67 11.73 -11.94 -3.16
N GLY A 68 10.79 -11.18 -2.60
CA GLY A 68 11.05 -9.94 -1.89
C GLY A 68 11.66 -10.13 -0.50
N SER A 69 12.00 -9.02 0.13
CA SER A 69 12.29 -8.94 1.56
C SER A 69 11.18 -8.24 2.30
N GLU A 70 11.22 -8.33 3.61
CA GLU A 70 10.42 -7.50 4.50
C GLU A 70 11.28 -6.78 5.55
N VAL A 71 10.83 -5.59 5.96
CA VAL A 71 11.24 -4.95 7.22
C VAL A 71 10.01 -4.58 8.03
N GLN A 72 10.14 -4.62 9.35
CA GLN A 72 9.07 -4.26 10.29
C GLN A 72 9.50 -3.06 11.14
N ILE A 73 8.61 -2.08 11.27
CA ILE A 73 8.79 -0.90 12.11
C ILE A 73 7.65 -0.87 13.14
N SER A 74 7.99 -0.88 14.42
CA SER A 74 7.02 -0.75 15.51
C SER A 74 6.44 0.66 15.54
N ILE A 75 5.13 0.74 15.79
CA ILE A 75 4.42 1.99 16.05
C ILE A 75 4.11 2.02 17.56
N PRO A 76 4.50 3.08 18.29
CA PRO A 76 4.16 3.21 19.70
C PRO A 76 2.64 3.19 19.95
N GLU A 77 2.19 2.50 21.00
CA GLU A 77 0.75 2.37 21.33
C GLU A 77 0.06 3.73 21.50
N ASN A 78 0.72 4.68 22.18
CA ASN A 78 0.21 6.04 22.36
C ASN A 78 0.07 6.81 21.03
N LEU A 79 0.85 6.47 20.01
CA LEU A 79 0.73 7.05 18.69
C LEU A 79 -0.45 6.44 17.93
N VAL A 80 -0.68 5.13 18.08
CA VAL A 80 -1.88 4.45 17.53
C VAL A 80 -3.16 5.09 18.06
N GLU A 81 -3.26 5.26 19.38
CA GLU A 81 -4.43 5.90 20.02
C GLU A 81 -4.67 7.32 19.49
N LYS A 82 -3.60 8.12 19.37
CA LYS A 82 -3.70 9.48 18.79
C LYS A 82 -4.13 9.47 17.32
N MET A 83 -3.63 8.53 16.52
CA MET A 83 -4.04 8.42 15.11
C MET A 83 -5.52 8.06 14.98
N GLU A 84 -6.02 7.16 15.83
CA GLU A 84 -7.45 6.83 15.89
C GLU A 84 -8.31 8.03 16.28
N GLU A 85 -7.87 8.82 17.27
CA GLU A 85 -8.54 10.06 17.67
C GLU A 85 -8.57 11.06 16.52
N ARG A 86 -7.45 11.29 15.83
CA ARG A 86 -7.40 12.19 14.66
C ARG A 86 -8.27 11.72 13.51
N ALA A 87 -8.30 10.41 13.23
CA ALA A 87 -9.18 9.85 12.21
C ALA A 87 -10.66 10.13 12.55
N LYS A 88 -11.06 9.96 13.81
CA LYS A 88 -12.42 10.27 14.30
C LYS A 88 -12.75 11.76 14.18
N GLU A 89 -11.85 12.64 14.59
CA GLU A 89 -12.02 14.10 14.48
C GLU A 89 -12.21 14.58 13.03
N LEU A 90 -11.55 13.91 12.07
CA LEU A 90 -11.68 14.17 10.65
C LEU A 90 -12.85 13.44 9.98
N GLU A 91 -13.64 12.68 10.75
CA GLU A 91 -14.74 11.84 10.26
C GLU A 91 -14.32 10.90 9.11
N VAL A 92 -13.17 10.24 9.29
CA VAL A 92 -12.62 9.24 8.36
C VAL A 92 -12.29 7.94 9.09
N SER A 93 -12.12 6.85 8.33
CA SER A 93 -11.59 5.62 8.88
C SER A 93 -10.08 5.73 9.10
N GLU A 94 -9.55 4.93 10.03
CA GLU A 94 -8.10 4.81 10.23
C GLU A 94 -7.40 4.36 8.94
N PHE A 95 -8.01 3.47 8.15
CA PHE A 95 -7.54 3.11 6.80
C PHE A 95 -7.28 4.33 5.91
N MET A 96 -8.25 5.26 5.80
CA MET A 96 -8.12 6.46 4.97
C MET A 96 -7.00 7.38 5.52
N PHE A 97 -6.92 7.51 6.83
CA PHE A 97 -5.90 8.31 7.50
C PHE A 97 -4.47 7.76 7.26
N GLN A 98 -4.28 6.45 7.45
CA GLN A 98 -3.00 5.78 7.21
C GLN A 98 -2.60 5.77 5.74
N THR A 99 -3.59 5.61 4.84
CA THR A 99 -3.36 5.74 3.39
C THR A 99 -2.83 7.13 3.03
N ALA A 100 -3.40 8.18 3.62
CA ALA A 100 -2.92 9.55 3.42
C ALA A 100 -1.49 9.76 3.96
N ILE A 101 -1.13 9.15 5.10
CA ILE A 101 0.25 9.16 5.62
C ILE A 101 1.21 8.52 4.61
N TYR A 102 0.85 7.36 4.06
CA TYR A 102 1.67 6.69 3.06
C TYR A 102 1.83 7.52 1.79
N MET A 103 0.75 8.12 1.27
CA MET A 103 0.79 9.02 0.12
C MET A 103 1.64 10.26 0.39
N ALA A 104 1.53 10.88 1.57
CA ALA A 104 2.38 11.99 1.98
C ALA A 104 3.87 11.57 2.02
N GLY A 105 4.17 10.38 2.57
CA GLY A 105 5.51 9.81 2.55
C GLY A 105 6.06 9.64 1.13
N ILE A 106 5.24 9.14 0.19
CA ILE A 106 5.60 9.05 -1.23
C ILE A 106 5.89 10.43 -1.80
N MET A 107 5.00 11.40 -1.57
CA MET A 107 5.18 12.77 -2.07
C MET A 107 6.51 13.35 -1.61
N LYS A 108 6.85 13.18 -0.34
CA LYS A 108 8.08 13.74 0.24
C LYS A 108 9.35 13.00 -0.20
N CYS A 109 9.28 11.69 -0.40
CA CYS A 109 10.45 10.90 -0.81
C CYS A 109 10.72 10.94 -2.32
N THR A 110 9.69 11.15 -3.15
CA THR A 110 9.79 11.00 -4.61
C THR A 110 9.54 12.29 -5.40
N GLY A 111 8.91 13.30 -4.79
CA GLY A 111 8.45 14.48 -5.53
C GLY A 111 7.17 14.25 -6.37
N SER A 112 6.61 13.03 -6.38
CA SER A 112 5.39 12.71 -7.12
C SER A 112 4.18 13.47 -6.57
N ARG A 113 3.34 14.06 -7.44
CA ARG A 113 2.16 14.88 -7.07
C ARG A 113 0.85 14.42 -7.71
N ASN A 114 0.94 13.64 -8.77
CA ASN A 114 -0.17 13.06 -9.50
C ASN A 114 0.14 11.58 -9.76
N PHE A 115 -0.27 10.71 -8.84
CA PHE A 115 0.01 9.29 -8.89
C PHE A 115 -1.15 8.49 -8.31
N ALA A 116 -1.10 7.17 -8.47
CA ALA A 116 -1.95 6.27 -7.72
C ALA A 116 -1.15 5.14 -7.07
N ILE A 117 -1.71 4.63 -5.98
CA ILE A 117 -1.28 3.40 -5.32
C ILE A 117 -2.43 2.40 -5.36
N SER A 118 -2.12 1.15 -5.09
CA SER A 118 -3.12 0.09 -4.95
C SER A 118 -3.52 -0.09 -3.50
N SER A 119 -4.78 -0.46 -3.27
CA SER A 119 -5.21 -1.10 -2.03
C SER A 119 -6.00 -2.35 -2.38
N PRO A 120 -5.62 -3.55 -1.90
CA PRO A 120 -6.43 -4.73 -2.09
C PRO A 120 -7.73 -4.60 -1.31
N PHE A 121 -8.79 -5.16 -1.87
CA PHE A 121 -10.11 -5.26 -1.27
C PHE A 121 -10.67 -6.65 -1.52
N THR A 122 -11.31 -7.23 -0.51
CA THR A 122 -11.95 -8.54 -0.62
C THR A 122 -13.38 -8.37 -1.17
N TYR A 123 -13.60 -8.76 -2.41
CA TYR A 123 -14.90 -8.67 -3.07
C TYR A 123 -15.69 -9.98 -2.93
N ARG A 124 -16.47 -10.10 -1.85
CA ARG A 124 -17.39 -11.23 -1.60
C ARG A 124 -18.84 -10.72 -1.63
N PRO A 125 -19.45 -10.58 -2.83
CA PRO A 125 -20.74 -9.88 -2.98
C PRO A 125 -21.95 -10.68 -2.50
N GLU A 126 -21.85 -12.00 -2.36
CA GLU A 126 -22.93 -12.85 -1.86
C GLU A 126 -22.56 -13.45 -0.50
N LYS A 127 -23.53 -13.55 0.42
CA LYS A 127 -23.31 -14.14 1.76
C LYS A 127 -22.65 -15.52 1.71
N LYS A 128 -22.98 -16.33 0.70
CA LYS A 128 -22.38 -17.66 0.53
C LYS A 128 -20.86 -17.62 0.34
N ASP A 129 -20.34 -16.51 -0.20
CA ASP A 129 -18.93 -16.31 -0.48
C ASP A 129 -18.14 -15.93 0.76
N GLU A 130 -18.75 -15.48 1.87
CA GLU A 130 -18.04 -15.00 3.07
C GLU A 130 -17.02 -16.02 3.60
N GLU A 131 -17.42 -17.29 3.68
CA GLU A 131 -16.59 -18.40 4.20
C GLU A 131 -16.01 -19.29 3.08
N ALA A 132 -16.06 -18.84 1.83
CA ALA A 132 -15.55 -19.61 0.70
C ALA A 132 -14.03 -19.52 0.59
N ILE A 133 -13.37 -20.67 0.37
CA ILE A 133 -11.94 -20.69 0.08
C ILE A 133 -11.75 -20.32 -1.41
N GLY A 134 -10.98 -19.27 -1.69
CA GLY A 134 -10.75 -18.78 -3.04
C GLY A 134 -10.11 -17.39 -3.08
N CYS A 135 -9.64 -16.97 -4.25
CA CYS A 135 -9.03 -15.65 -4.45
C CYS A 135 -10.11 -14.62 -4.82
N TYR A 136 -10.70 -13.98 -3.81
CA TYR A 136 -11.69 -12.91 -3.96
C TYR A 136 -11.08 -11.50 -3.90
N ILE A 137 -9.75 -11.41 -4.02
CA ILE A 137 -9.03 -10.14 -3.87
C ILE A 137 -9.05 -9.38 -5.19
N TYR A 138 -9.55 -8.15 -5.14
CA TYR A 138 -9.44 -7.14 -6.19
C TYR A 138 -8.54 -6.02 -5.69
N ASN A 139 -7.95 -5.24 -6.60
CA ASN A 139 -7.09 -4.11 -6.24
C ASN A 139 -7.77 -2.84 -6.70
N THR A 140 -7.98 -1.92 -5.78
CA THR A 140 -8.58 -0.62 -6.06
C THR A 140 -7.48 0.43 -6.12
N PRO A 141 -7.32 1.13 -7.25
CA PRO A 141 -6.46 2.31 -7.34
C PRO A 141 -6.97 3.43 -6.42
N LEU A 142 -6.08 4.01 -5.62
CA LEU A 142 -6.32 5.21 -4.82
C LEU A 142 -5.39 6.32 -5.31
N PHE A 143 -5.97 7.47 -5.63
CA PHE A 143 -5.26 8.55 -6.30
C PHE A 143 -4.76 9.59 -5.30
N CYS A 144 -3.63 10.21 -5.64
CA CYS A 144 -3.11 11.39 -4.98
C CYS A 144 -2.90 12.47 -6.05
N LYS A 145 -3.64 13.57 -5.94
CA LYS A 145 -3.62 14.73 -6.84
C LYS A 145 -3.41 16.01 -6.03
N LYS A 146 -2.30 16.07 -5.28
CA LYS A 146 -1.96 17.15 -4.34
C LYS A 146 -0.66 17.86 -4.67
N LYS A 147 -0.57 19.12 -4.26
CA LYS A 147 0.63 19.95 -4.25
C LYS A 147 1.23 19.97 -2.84
N ASP A 148 2.49 20.35 -2.73
CA ASP A 148 3.14 20.50 -1.42
C ASP A 148 2.52 21.60 -0.56
N SER A 149 1.88 22.59 -1.18
CA SER A 149 1.14 23.65 -0.50
C SER A 149 -0.21 23.21 0.08
N ASP A 150 -0.66 21.99 -0.19
CA ASP A 150 -1.90 21.46 0.37
C ASP A 150 -1.69 20.97 1.81
N SER A 151 -2.75 21.03 2.63
CA SER A 151 -2.72 20.49 3.99
C SER A 151 -2.88 18.98 4.00
N PHE A 152 -2.35 18.33 5.04
CA PHE A 152 -2.57 16.91 5.27
C PHE A 152 -4.06 16.56 5.36
N LYS A 153 -4.84 17.39 6.04
CA LYS A 153 -6.31 17.28 6.10
C LYS A 153 -6.98 17.28 4.72
N SER A 154 -6.48 18.08 3.78
CA SER A 154 -6.98 18.09 2.39
C SER A 154 -6.66 16.77 1.66
N LEU A 155 -5.49 16.20 1.91
CA LEU A 155 -5.11 14.88 1.38
C LEU A 155 -6.00 13.76 1.97
N VAL A 156 -6.24 13.75 3.28
CA VAL A 156 -7.14 12.78 3.93
C VAL A 156 -8.56 12.82 3.33
N ASN A 157 -9.09 14.02 3.07
CA ASN A 157 -10.40 14.16 2.44
C ASN A 157 -10.43 13.71 0.97
N GLU A 158 -9.33 13.86 0.23
CA GLU A 158 -9.20 13.30 -1.12
C GLU A 158 -9.21 11.78 -1.07
N VAL A 159 -8.43 11.17 -0.18
CA VAL A 159 -8.43 9.72 0.04
C VAL A 159 -9.82 9.21 0.41
N LYS A 160 -10.55 9.92 1.29
CA LYS A 160 -11.94 9.60 1.65
C LYS A 160 -12.83 9.55 0.39
N ASN A 161 -12.81 10.61 -0.41
CA ASN A 161 -13.64 10.70 -1.61
C ASN A 161 -13.27 9.63 -2.64
N ASP A 162 -11.99 9.41 -2.89
CA ASP A 162 -11.51 8.42 -3.85
C ASP A 162 -11.77 6.99 -3.39
N THR A 163 -11.71 6.72 -2.08
CA THR A 163 -12.11 5.42 -1.52
C THR A 163 -13.57 5.12 -1.82
N PHE A 164 -14.49 6.08 -1.60
CA PHE A 164 -15.90 5.88 -1.91
C PHE A 164 -16.15 5.70 -3.42
N ARG A 165 -15.48 6.49 -4.26
CA ARG A 165 -15.58 6.35 -5.73
C ARG A 165 -15.07 5.00 -6.20
N GLY A 166 -13.97 4.52 -5.62
CA GLY A 166 -13.44 3.19 -5.84
C GLY A 166 -14.44 2.10 -5.45
N TYR A 167 -15.03 2.20 -4.26
CA TYR A 167 -16.05 1.26 -3.76
C TYR A 167 -17.31 1.19 -4.62
N MET A 168 -17.75 2.30 -5.23
CA MET A 168 -18.87 2.27 -6.17
C MET A 168 -18.54 1.55 -7.49
N ASN A 169 -17.26 1.29 -7.77
CA ASN A 169 -16.78 0.70 -9.02
C ASN A 169 -15.91 -0.57 -8.81
N ILE A 170 -16.04 -1.22 -7.65
CA ILE A 170 -15.37 -2.51 -7.36
C ILE A 170 -15.92 -3.65 -8.24
N GLY A 171 -15.15 -4.73 -8.33
CA GLY A 171 -15.50 -5.92 -9.12
C GLY A 171 -15.06 -5.85 -10.58
N TYR A 172 -14.69 -4.67 -11.08
CA TYR A 172 -14.08 -4.54 -12.41
C TYR A 172 -12.72 -5.26 -12.44
N PRO A 173 -12.42 -6.12 -13.43
CA PRO A 173 -11.23 -6.95 -13.35
C PRO A 173 -9.91 -6.15 -13.50
N ASN A 174 -9.01 -6.33 -12.52
CA ASN A 174 -7.72 -5.63 -12.40
C ASN A 174 -6.87 -5.66 -13.69
N ASN A 175 -6.89 -6.76 -14.44
CA ASN A 175 -6.10 -6.90 -15.67
C ASN A 175 -6.56 -5.92 -16.77
N PHE A 176 -7.81 -5.50 -16.78
CA PHE A 176 -8.26 -4.46 -17.71
C PHE A 176 -7.82 -3.08 -17.24
N MET A 177 -7.87 -2.79 -15.93
CA MET A 177 -7.34 -1.53 -15.38
C MET A 177 -5.86 -1.31 -15.72
N ILE A 178 -5.03 -2.36 -15.59
CA ILE A 178 -3.60 -2.29 -15.96
C ILE A 178 -3.43 -1.98 -17.45
N ARG A 179 -4.25 -2.59 -18.32
CA ARG A 179 -4.19 -2.34 -19.77
C ARG A 179 -4.56 -0.89 -20.10
N GLU A 180 -5.60 -0.35 -19.49
CA GLU A 180 -5.96 1.07 -19.66
C GLU A 180 -4.83 1.98 -19.22
N GLN A 181 -4.22 1.73 -18.05
CA GLN A 181 -3.07 2.51 -17.59
C GLN A 181 -1.88 2.44 -18.56
N ALA A 182 -1.56 1.25 -19.08
CA ALA A 182 -0.43 1.03 -19.98
C ALA A 182 -0.58 1.75 -21.34
N ILE A 183 -1.80 2.07 -21.77
CA ILE A 183 -2.04 2.90 -22.98
C ILE A 183 -1.49 4.31 -22.79
N HIS A 184 -1.53 4.83 -21.56
CA HIS A 184 -1.21 6.21 -21.23
C HIS A 184 0.16 6.39 -20.55
N SER A 185 0.93 5.31 -20.35
CA SER A 185 2.22 5.35 -19.66
C SER A 185 3.29 4.56 -20.40
N LEU A 186 4.47 5.17 -20.56
CA LEU A 186 5.68 4.49 -21.06
C LEU A 186 6.44 3.74 -19.95
N SER A 187 5.97 3.81 -18.70
CA SER A 187 6.59 3.12 -17.58
C SER A 187 6.29 1.63 -17.64
N GLU A 188 7.30 0.78 -17.41
CA GLU A 188 7.07 -0.64 -17.13
C GLU A 188 6.32 -0.84 -15.79
N LYS A 189 6.18 0.21 -14.97
CA LYS A 189 5.53 0.16 -13.66
C LYS A 189 4.02 0.34 -13.78
N THR A 190 3.31 -0.47 -13.01
CA THR A 190 1.86 -0.39 -12.86
C THR A 190 1.50 0.29 -11.54
N ILE A 191 0.29 0.85 -11.44
CA ILE A 191 -0.26 1.35 -10.17
C ILE A 191 -0.32 0.28 -9.07
N PHE A 192 -0.21 -1.00 -9.41
CA PHE A 192 -0.21 -2.11 -8.47
C PHE A 192 1.18 -2.49 -7.95
N ASP A 193 2.24 -1.82 -8.41
CA ASP A 193 3.59 -2.00 -7.87
C ASP A 193 3.78 -1.30 -6.53
N TYR A 194 2.90 -0.35 -6.17
CA TYR A 194 2.95 0.35 -4.90
C TYR A 194 1.61 0.14 -4.20
N THR A 195 1.63 -0.65 -3.13
CA THR A 195 0.42 -1.11 -2.46
C THR A 195 0.41 -0.66 -1.01
N PHE A 196 -0.75 -0.19 -0.55
CA PHE A 196 -1.04 -0.01 0.86
C PHE A 196 -2.07 -1.05 1.30
N ILE A 197 -1.82 -1.72 2.42
CA ILE A 197 -2.72 -2.69 3.03
C ILE A 197 -2.96 -2.26 4.48
N TYR A 198 -4.22 -2.29 4.89
CA TYR A 198 -4.61 -2.08 6.28
C TYR A 198 -5.17 -3.38 6.82
N ASP A 199 -4.43 -3.99 7.73
CA ASP A 199 -4.69 -5.33 8.24
C ASP A 199 -4.81 -5.28 9.77
N VAL A 200 -6.04 -5.30 10.26
CA VAL A 200 -6.32 -5.12 11.69
C VAL A 200 -7.13 -6.28 12.21
N HIS A 201 -6.61 -6.88 13.28
CA HIS A 201 -7.21 -8.00 13.98
C HIS A 201 -7.32 -7.71 15.47
N GLU A 202 -8.36 -8.24 16.09
CA GLU A 202 -8.41 -8.30 17.54
C GLU A 202 -7.37 -9.29 18.05
N GLU A 203 -6.88 -9.07 19.27
CA GLU A 203 -6.04 -10.06 19.92
C GLU A 203 -6.89 -11.28 20.27
N HIS A 204 -6.79 -12.32 19.47
CA HIS A 204 -7.48 -13.58 19.75
C HIS A 204 -6.70 -14.35 20.81
N GLY A 205 -7.25 -14.43 22.01
CA GLY A 205 -6.81 -15.34 23.08
C GLY A 205 -7.12 -16.80 22.76
N CYS A 206 -6.70 -17.28 21.60
CA CYS A 206 -6.92 -18.65 21.20
C CYS A 206 -5.93 -19.53 21.99
N GLN A 207 -6.45 -20.25 22.99
CA GLN A 207 -5.65 -21.11 23.88
C GLN A 207 -4.89 -22.21 23.12
N ASP A 208 -5.32 -22.54 21.89
CA ASP A 208 -4.73 -23.57 21.03
C ASP A 208 -3.61 -23.04 20.12
N ILE A 209 -3.36 -21.72 20.08
CA ILE A 209 -2.22 -21.15 19.33
C ILE A 209 -0.97 -21.24 20.20
N ILE A 210 -0.06 -22.14 19.83
CA ILE A 210 1.21 -22.36 20.55
C ILE A 210 2.38 -21.46 20.06
N GLY A 211 2.16 -20.64 19.03
CA GLY A 211 3.14 -19.67 18.52
C GLY A 211 2.81 -19.09 17.14
N LYS A 212 3.48 -18.00 16.77
CA LYS A 212 3.48 -17.37 15.44
C LYS A 212 4.83 -17.61 14.78
N LYS A 213 4.84 -17.89 13.47
CA LYS A 213 6.07 -17.91 12.67
C LYS A 213 5.94 -16.89 11.55
N ASP A 214 6.71 -15.82 11.66
CA ASP A 214 6.87 -14.85 10.59
C ASP A 214 7.92 -15.34 9.58
N TRP A 215 7.80 -14.89 8.34
CA TRP A 215 8.74 -15.17 7.27
C TRP A 215 9.35 -13.86 6.79
N ASP A 216 10.68 -13.80 6.68
CA ASP A 216 11.41 -12.60 6.24
C ASP A 216 11.41 -12.42 4.71
N PHE A 217 10.58 -13.18 4.00
CA PHE A 217 10.48 -13.17 2.55
C PHE A 217 9.02 -13.04 2.10
N CYS A 218 8.80 -12.34 0.99
CA CYS A 218 7.49 -12.19 0.37
C CYS A 218 7.55 -12.74 -1.07
N VAL A 219 6.54 -13.49 -1.50
CA VAL A 219 6.51 -14.10 -2.84
C VAL A 219 5.99 -13.12 -3.91
N TYR A 220 5.26 -12.06 -3.51
CA TYR A 220 4.61 -11.12 -4.42
C TYR A 220 4.58 -9.67 -3.89
N PRO A 221 5.73 -9.00 -3.71
CA PRO A 221 5.78 -7.71 -3.00
C PRO A 221 5.32 -6.48 -3.81
N GLY A 222 4.98 -6.61 -5.11
CA GLY A 222 5.00 -5.44 -6.01
C GLY A 222 6.42 -4.88 -6.12
N GLU A 223 6.61 -3.57 -6.29
CA GLU A 223 7.90 -2.88 -6.00
C GLU A 223 8.01 -2.57 -4.50
N ILE A 224 6.96 -2.00 -3.90
CA ILE A 224 6.83 -1.71 -2.47
C ILE A 224 5.39 -1.98 -2.03
N THR A 225 5.19 -2.85 -1.04
CA THR A 225 3.93 -3.02 -0.33
C THR A 225 4.11 -2.60 1.12
N VAL A 226 3.33 -1.63 1.57
CA VAL A 226 3.28 -1.21 2.98
C VAL A 226 2.00 -1.77 3.60
N ILE A 227 2.16 -2.54 4.67
CA ILE A 227 1.07 -3.12 5.44
C ILE A 227 1.09 -2.45 6.81
N TYR A 228 0.03 -1.72 7.12
CA TYR A 228 -0.28 -1.35 8.50
C TYR A 228 -0.94 -2.55 9.16
N GLU A 229 -0.19 -3.27 10.01
CA GLU A 229 -0.66 -4.44 10.74
C GLU A 229 -0.92 -4.04 12.19
N LYS A 230 -2.14 -4.28 12.70
CA LYS A 230 -2.47 -4.07 14.11
C LYS A 230 -3.14 -5.31 14.68
N ILE A 231 -2.58 -5.84 15.77
CA ILE A 231 -3.13 -6.97 16.52
C ILE A 231 -3.28 -6.55 17.97
N GLY A 232 -4.53 -6.40 18.42
CA GLY A 232 -4.81 -5.81 19.73
C GLY A 232 -4.23 -4.41 19.86
N LYS A 233 -3.32 -4.22 20.81
CA LYS A 233 -2.60 -2.94 21.05
C LYS A 233 -1.31 -2.79 20.24
N ASN A 234 -0.81 -3.87 19.65
CA ASN A 234 0.47 -3.87 18.95
C ASN A 234 0.26 -3.49 17.48
N ALA A 235 0.92 -2.43 17.01
CA ALA A 235 0.86 -2.01 15.62
C ALA A 235 2.25 -1.90 14.99
N PHE A 236 2.34 -2.26 13.71
CA PHE A 236 3.56 -2.24 12.93
C PHE A 236 3.31 -1.78 11.50
N LEU A 237 4.33 -1.14 10.90
CA LEU A 237 4.46 -1.08 9.45
C LEU A 237 5.32 -2.25 8.98
N ARG A 238 4.75 -3.17 8.21
CA ARG A 238 5.51 -4.19 7.46
C ARG A 238 5.70 -3.68 6.04
N ILE A 239 6.95 -3.55 5.62
CA ILE A 239 7.30 -3.04 4.30
C ILE A 239 7.94 -4.17 3.52
N GLN A 240 7.21 -4.69 2.55
CA GLN A 240 7.65 -5.71 1.63
C GLN A 240 8.17 -5.05 0.35
N TYR A 241 9.32 -5.48 -0.15
CA TYR A 241 9.97 -4.81 -1.28
C TYR A 241 10.84 -5.77 -2.10
N ARG A 242 11.11 -5.38 -3.36
CA ARG A 242 12.07 -6.09 -4.22
C ARG A 242 13.50 -5.81 -3.77
N LYS A 243 14.23 -6.88 -3.42
CA LYS A 243 15.65 -6.80 -3.01
C LYS A 243 16.55 -6.27 -4.13
N GLU A 244 16.12 -6.44 -5.38
CA GLU A 244 16.81 -5.96 -6.58
C GLU A 244 16.57 -4.47 -6.85
N SER A 245 15.63 -3.81 -6.16
CA SER A 245 15.38 -2.37 -6.28
C SER A 245 15.92 -1.60 -5.06
N PHE A 246 15.84 -2.19 -3.86
CA PHE A 246 16.07 -1.49 -2.60
C PHE A 246 16.80 -2.34 -1.57
N SER A 247 17.65 -1.70 -0.78
CA SER A 247 18.29 -2.31 0.39
C SER A 247 17.35 -2.34 1.59
N GLN A 248 17.65 -3.23 2.54
CA GLN A 248 16.97 -3.27 3.84
C GLN A 248 17.14 -1.97 4.62
N HIS A 249 18.30 -1.32 4.52
CA HIS A 249 18.56 -0.06 5.20
C HIS A 249 17.65 1.06 4.68
N TYR A 250 17.54 1.18 3.36
CA TYR A 250 16.67 2.17 2.72
C TYR A 250 15.21 1.99 3.11
N MET A 251 14.70 0.76 3.03
CA MET A 251 13.30 0.50 3.37
C MET A 251 13.01 0.62 4.85
N LYS A 252 13.97 0.27 5.72
CA LYS A 252 13.85 0.55 7.16
C LYS A 252 13.77 2.04 7.44
N ASN A 253 14.58 2.86 6.77
CA ASN A 253 14.53 4.31 6.92
C ASN A 253 13.25 4.90 6.34
N PHE A 254 12.76 4.40 5.20
CA PHE A 254 11.45 4.80 4.68
C PHE A 254 10.32 4.54 5.68
N GLY A 255 10.30 3.37 6.32
CA GLY A 255 9.31 3.09 7.37
C GLY A 255 9.44 3.98 8.61
N LYS A 256 10.67 4.30 9.04
CA LYS A 256 10.88 5.30 10.12
C LYS A 256 10.37 6.69 9.73
N ARG A 257 10.54 7.11 8.48
CA ARG A 257 10.01 8.38 7.97
C ARG A 257 8.49 8.40 8.01
N LEU A 258 7.83 7.30 7.65
CA LEU A 258 6.37 7.17 7.79
C LEU A 258 5.93 7.33 9.25
N VAL A 259 6.64 6.72 10.21
CA VAL A 259 6.36 6.92 11.64
C VAL A 259 6.59 8.38 12.07
N GLY A 260 7.65 9.03 11.60
CA GLY A 260 7.87 10.46 11.87
C GLY A 260 6.77 11.36 11.28
N ILE A 261 6.19 10.99 10.13
CA ILE A 261 5.02 11.69 9.57
C ILE A 261 3.80 11.45 10.46
N MET A 262 3.57 10.22 10.94
CA MET A 262 2.48 9.91 11.89
C MET A 262 2.54 10.81 13.13
N GLU A 263 3.71 10.95 13.74
CA GLU A 263 3.93 11.81 14.90
C GLU A 263 3.55 13.27 14.59
N GLN A 264 4.04 13.80 13.47
CA GLN A 264 3.80 15.19 13.06
C GLN A 264 2.33 15.48 12.76
N VAL A 265 1.62 14.59 12.07
CA VAL A 265 0.19 14.82 11.74
C VAL A 265 -0.71 14.68 12.98
N CYS A 266 -0.29 13.89 13.98
CA CYS A 266 -0.97 13.82 15.26
C CYS A 266 -0.75 15.08 16.12
N GLU A 267 0.45 15.67 16.06
CA GLU A 267 0.79 16.90 16.80
C GLU A 267 0.22 18.15 16.12
N PHE A 268 0.27 18.22 14.79
CA PHE A 268 -0.12 19.38 13.98
C PHE A 268 -1.16 18.99 12.90
N PRO A 269 -2.46 18.93 13.24
CA PRO A 269 -3.50 18.43 12.33
C PRO A 269 -3.66 19.21 11.01
N ASP A 270 -3.29 20.50 11.02
CA ASP A 270 -3.39 21.39 9.86
C ASP A 270 -2.03 21.58 9.13
N ILE A 271 -1.04 20.73 9.42
CA ILE A 271 0.28 20.77 8.78
C ILE A 271 0.17 20.71 7.25
N PHE A 272 0.93 21.56 6.57
CA PHE A 272 1.09 21.49 5.12
C PHE A 272 2.10 20.42 4.74
N ILE A 273 1.87 19.75 3.61
CA ILE A 273 2.75 18.66 3.15
C ILE A 273 4.20 19.16 2.98
N LYS A 274 4.40 20.38 2.47
CA LYS A 274 5.73 21.02 2.36
C LYS A 274 6.47 21.09 3.70
N ASP A 275 5.75 21.27 4.81
CA ASP A 275 6.31 21.55 6.14
C ASP A 275 6.57 20.27 6.93
N MET A 276 6.13 19.10 6.44
CA MET A 276 6.47 17.81 7.04
C MET A 276 7.97 17.53 6.91
N ASP A 277 8.62 17.24 8.03
CA ASP A 277 10.00 16.77 8.06
C ASP A 277 10.07 15.27 7.75
N ILE A 278 11.02 14.89 6.90
CA ILE A 278 11.32 13.50 6.55
C ILE A 278 12.77 13.11 6.84
N PHE A 279 13.56 14.04 7.36
CA PHE A 279 14.93 13.72 7.75
C PHE A 279 14.93 12.96 9.05
N LEU A 280 15.62 11.82 9.05
CA LEU A 280 15.92 11.10 10.27
C LEU A 280 17.03 11.84 11.03
N PRO A 281 17.17 11.64 12.36
CA PRO A 281 18.20 12.28 13.15
C PRO A 281 19.61 12.09 12.54
N GLY A 282 20.35 13.18 12.35
CA GLY A 282 21.70 13.17 11.76
C GLY A 282 21.76 13.30 10.23
N GLU A 283 20.63 13.17 9.50
CA GLU A 283 20.64 13.25 8.03
C GLU A 283 20.80 14.69 7.53
N ARG A 284 20.26 15.68 8.25
CA ARG A 284 20.41 17.10 7.88
C ARG A 284 21.86 17.56 8.04
N GLU A 285 22.50 17.13 9.12
CA GLU A 285 23.90 17.41 9.42
C GLU A 285 24.82 16.81 8.35
N HIS A 286 24.59 15.56 7.95
CA HIS A 286 25.34 14.92 6.87
C HIS A 286 25.18 15.65 5.53
N LEU A 287 23.97 16.12 5.20
CA LEU A 287 23.75 16.89 3.98
C LEU A 287 24.49 18.23 4.02
N TRP A 288 24.47 18.93 5.14
CA TRP A 288 25.24 20.17 5.30
C TRP A 288 26.75 19.94 5.25
N GLU A 289 27.25 18.84 5.80
CA GLU A 289 28.66 18.43 5.65
C GLU A 289 29.02 18.18 4.20
N TRP A 290 28.22 17.39 3.49
CA TRP A 290 28.42 17.09 2.08
C TRP A 290 28.36 18.33 1.18
N GLU A 291 27.43 19.26 1.43
CA GLU A 291 27.35 20.53 0.72
C GLU A 291 28.58 21.42 0.97
N ARG A 292 29.07 21.50 2.23
CA ARG A 292 30.29 22.24 2.56
C ARG A 292 31.52 21.68 1.86
N GLU A 293 31.66 20.35 1.78
CA GLU A 293 32.79 19.70 1.11
C GLU A 293 32.78 19.88 -0.42
N ARG A 294 31.61 20.20 -1.01
CA ARG A 294 31.43 20.36 -2.47
C ARG A 294 31.20 21.80 -2.92
N ALA A 295 31.03 22.75 -2.02
CA ALA A 295 31.02 24.16 -2.37
C ALA A 295 32.38 24.52 -3.00
N PRO A 296 32.44 24.97 -4.27
CA PRO A 296 33.68 25.48 -4.82
C PRO A 296 34.12 26.63 -3.92
N PHE A 297 35.37 26.62 -3.46
CA PHE A 297 35.99 27.78 -2.85
C PHE A 297 35.95 28.93 -3.88
N PHE A 298 34.89 29.72 -3.88
CA PHE A 298 34.90 31.04 -4.50
C PHE A 298 35.58 31.97 -3.50
N HIS A 299 36.91 32.05 -3.63
CA HIS A 299 37.71 33.17 -3.15
C HIS A 299 37.87 34.20 -4.25
#